data_AF-A0A6U5HXD8-F1
#
_entry.id   AF-A0A6U5HXD8-F1
#
_cell.length_a   1.000
_cell.length_b   1.000
_cell.length_c   1.000
_cell.angle_alpha   90.00
_cell.angle_beta   90.00
_cell.angle_gamma   90.00
#
_symmetry.space_group_name_H-M   'P 1'
#
loop_
_entity.id
_entity.type
_entity.pdbx_description
1 polymer ?
#
loop_
_entity_poly.entity_id
_entity_poly.type
_entity_poly.pdbx_seq_one_letter_code
_entity_poly.pdbx_strand_id
1 'polypeptide(L)'
;VELLPTLRRNGAKVAIILATDGLPTNSRGVCDTYTKNEFVESLRSLEGLPVWVVVRLCTDEEDVVEYYNELDNQLELSLEVLDDFTEEAKEVYGENKWLNYALPLHRCREMGYYSRLFDLLDERPLTVDEVQDFLRLLLGDAVMDYDPQGDWKGFTQCVSALLAKEEKQWNPVTKKLAPWIDMRKLEQKYKPKRRWFGK
;
A
#
# COMPACT_ATOMS: atom_id res chain seq x y z
N VAL A 1 12.96 20.01 22.61
CA VAL A 1 13.51 18.64 22.58
C VAL A 1 13.98 18.37 21.16
N GLU A 2 15.28 18.13 20.96
CA GLU A 2 15.96 17.99 19.66
C GLU A 2 15.72 16.63 18.99
N LEU A 3 14.46 16.22 18.83
CA LEU A 3 14.14 14.93 18.22
C LEU A 3 14.55 14.89 16.74
N LEU A 4 14.22 15.95 15.99
CA LEU A 4 14.49 16.06 14.56
C LEU A 4 15.99 16.04 14.20
N PRO A 5 16.88 16.83 14.85
CA PRO A 5 18.32 16.74 14.61
C PRO A 5 18.91 15.35 14.90
N THR A 6 18.41 14.67 15.93
CA THR A 6 18.88 13.35 16.33
C THR A 6 18.46 12.27 15.33
N LEU A 7 17.18 12.26 14.92
CA LEU A 7 16.67 11.33 13.91
C LEU A 7 17.40 11.51 12.57
N ARG A 8 17.58 12.75 12.13
CA ARG A 8 18.31 13.05 10.88
C ARG A 8 19.77 12.64 10.96
N ARG A 9 20.47 12.94 12.06
CA ARG A 9 21.88 12.55 12.26
C ARG A 9 22.05 11.03 12.20
N ASN A 10 21.09 10.29 12.74
CA ASN A 10 21.14 8.83 12.81
C ASN A 10 20.59 8.15 11.53
N GLY A 11 20.07 8.91 10.57
CA GLY A 11 19.36 8.36 9.40
C GLY A 11 18.14 7.52 9.79
N ALA A 12 17.59 7.74 10.98
CA ALA A 12 16.52 6.93 11.54
C ALA A 12 15.18 7.32 10.92
N LYS A 13 14.43 6.32 10.47
CA LYS A 13 13.01 6.43 10.10
C LYS A 13 12.18 5.80 11.21
N VAL A 14 11.07 6.42 11.57
CA VAL A 14 10.18 5.96 12.64
C VAL A 14 8.84 5.59 12.04
N ALA A 15 8.31 4.41 12.37
CA ALA A 15 6.93 4.06 12.11
C ALA A 15 6.14 4.12 13.41
N ILE A 16 4.99 4.78 13.41
CA ILE A 16 4.03 4.79 14.51
C ILE A 16 2.81 4.01 14.04
N ILE A 17 2.49 2.90 14.72
CA ILE A 17 1.34 2.07 14.40
C ILE A 17 0.27 2.33 15.46
N LEU A 18 -0.84 2.93 15.04
CA LEU A 18 -2.03 3.15 15.86
C LEU A 18 -3.08 2.11 15.48
N ALA A 19 -3.22 1.06 16.30
CA ALA A 19 -4.32 0.11 16.16
C ALA A 19 -5.51 0.57 17.00
N THR A 20 -6.66 0.83 16.37
CA THR A 20 -7.83 1.38 17.05
C THR A 20 -9.13 0.80 16.48
N ASP A 21 -10.12 0.63 17.34
CA ASP A 21 -11.50 0.28 17.01
C ASP A 21 -12.48 1.44 17.27
N GLY A 22 -11.97 2.63 17.60
CA GLY A 22 -12.80 3.78 17.96
C GLY A 22 -12.19 5.14 17.66
N LEU A 23 -13.00 6.17 17.92
CA LEU A 23 -12.65 7.57 17.79
C LEU A 23 -11.73 8.04 18.95
N PRO A 24 -10.90 9.07 18.74
CA PRO A 24 -10.09 9.64 19.81
C PRO A 24 -10.95 10.12 20.97
N THR A 25 -10.62 9.69 22.19
CA THR A 25 -11.31 10.08 23.42
C THR A 25 -10.35 10.71 24.42
N ASN A 26 -10.89 11.60 25.26
CA ASN A 26 -10.13 12.16 26.37
C ASN A 26 -10.03 11.16 27.54
N SER A 27 -9.37 11.56 28.63
CA SER A 27 -9.15 10.71 29.81
C SER A 27 -10.44 10.22 30.50
N ARG A 28 -11.62 10.73 30.11
CA ARG A 28 -12.93 10.31 30.62
C ARG A 28 -13.71 9.45 29.63
N GLY A 29 -13.12 9.10 28.48
CA GLY A 29 -13.78 8.35 27.42
C GLY A 29 -14.76 9.17 26.58
N VAL A 30 -14.71 10.51 26.64
CA VAL A 30 -15.59 11.37 25.85
C VAL A 30 -14.91 11.73 24.54
N CYS A 31 -15.63 11.52 23.43
CA CYS A 31 -15.26 11.97 22.09
C CYS A 31 -16.07 13.22 21.74
N ASP A 32 -15.42 14.37 21.71
CA ASP A 32 -16.00 15.65 21.29
C ASP A 32 -15.10 16.33 20.25
N THR A 33 -15.59 17.42 19.65
CA THR A 33 -14.86 18.18 18.62
C THR A 33 -13.50 18.67 19.12
N TYR A 34 -13.40 19.06 20.40
CA TYR A 34 -12.14 19.51 20.98
C TYR A 34 -11.11 18.38 21.01
N THR A 35 -11.52 17.19 21.47
CA THR A 35 -10.67 16.00 21.56
C THR A 35 -10.21 15.55 20.17
N LYS A 36 -11.11 15.54 19.17
CA LYS A 36 -10.75 15.25 17.78
C LYS A 36 -9.71 16.24 17.26
N ASN A 37 -9.89 17.55 17.51
CA ASN A 37 -8.93 18.57 17.09
C ASN A 37 -7.57 18.42 17.78
N GLU A 38 -7.54 18.12 19.09
CA GLU A 38 -6.29 17.87 19.83
C GLU A 38 -5.51 16.68 19.25
N PHE A 39 -6.21 15.62 18.84
CA PHE A 39 -5.62 14.48 18.15
C PHE A 39 -5.01 14.89 16.80
N VAL A 40 -5.75 15.65 15.97
CA VAL A 40 -5.26 16.15 14.68
C VAL A 40 -4.03 17.03 14.86
N GLU A 41 -4.04 17.96 15.83
CA GLU A 41 -2.89 18.83 16.12
C GLU A 41 -1.66 18.03 16.59
N SER A 42 -1.89 16.93 17.32
CA SER A 42 -0.81 16.01 17.71
C SER A 42 -0.18 15.32 16.51
N LEU A 43 -0.99 14.88 15.54
CA LEU A 43 -0.48 14.31 14.29
C LEU A 43 0.26 15.36 13.45
N ARG A 44 -0.28 16.59 13.34
CA ARG A 44 0.40 17.71 12.66
C ARG A 44 1.74 18.06 13.29
N SER A 45 1.89 17.88 14.60
CA SER A 45 3.19 18.09 15.26
C SER A 45 4.30 17.13 14.78
N LEU A 46 3.94 16.05 14.08
CA LEU A 46 4.88 15.11 13.47
C LEU A 46 5.35 15.54 12.08
N GLU A 47 4.73 16.57 11.49
CA GLU A 47 5.07 17.06 10.16
C GLU A 47 6.56 17.47 10.07
N GLY A 48 7.21 17.11 8.97
CA GLY A 48 8.64 17.39 8.74
C GLY A 48 9.63 16.49 9.49
N LEU A 49 9.15 15.61 10.38
CA LEU A 49 9.93 14.50 10.94
C LEU A 49 9.94 13.31 9.96
N PRO A 50 10.96 12.43 10.02
CA PRO A 50 10.98 11.18 9.27
C PRO A 50 10.09 10.11 9.94
N VAL A 51 8.81 10.44 10.13
CA VAL A 51 7.80 9.60 10.79
C VAL A 51 6.75 9.17 9.78
N TRP A 52 6.47 7.88 9.71
CA TRP A 52 5.33 7.30 9.00
C TRP A 52 4.30 6.86 10.03
N VAL A 53 3.05 7.30 9.91
CA VAL A 53 1.97 6.92 10.82
C VAL A 53 1.02 5.98 10.09
N VAL A 54 0.78 4.80 10.64
CA VAL A 54 -0.20 3.85 10.14
C VAL A 54 -1.34 3.76 11.15
N VAL A 55 -2.55 4.11 10.72
CA VAL A 55 -3.78 3.87 11.46
C VAL A 55 -4.38 2.56 10.97
N ARG A 56 -4.28 1.54 11.80
CA ARG A 56 -4.87 0.23 11.55
C ARG A 56 -6.26 0.18 12.18
N LEU A 57 -7.29 0.21 11.36
CA LEU A 57 -8.66 0.08 11.82
C LEU A 57 -8.93 -1.37 12.21
N CYS A 58 -9.46 -1.55 13.42
CA CYS A 58 -9.85 -2.84 13.97
C CYS A 58 -11.38 -2.95 14.10
N THR A 59 -12.11 -2.13 13.34
CA THR A 59 -13.56 -1.98 13.41
C THR A 59 -14.13 -1.74 12.01
N ASP A 60 -15.37 -2.19 11.80
CA ASP A 60 -16.16 -1.92 10.60
C ASP A 60 -17.20 -0.82 10.87
N GLU A 61 -17.09 -0.10 12.00
CA GLU A 61 -17.99 1.01 12.36
C GLU A 61 -17.80 2.19 11.39
N GLU A 62 -18.84 2.46 10.59
CA GLU A 62 -18.79 3.42 9.48
C GLU A 62 -18.29 4.81 9.89
N ASP A 63 -18.69 5.32 11.07
CA ASP A 63 -18.29 6.64 11.55
C ASP A 63 -16.82 6.72 11.99
N VAL A 64 -16.24 5.60 12.43
CA VAL A 64 -14.81 5.49 12.73
C VAL A 64 -14.00 5.45 11.44
N VAL A 65 -14.41 4.60 10.50
CA VAL A 65 -13.76 4.45 9.18
C VAL A 65 -13.79 5.78 8.41
N GLU A 66 -14.96 6.41 8.32
CA GLU A 66 -15.13 7.70 7.65
C GLU A 66 -14.24 8.79 8.28
N TYR A 67 -14.19 8.87 9.62
CA TYR A 67 -13.35 9.85 10.31
C TYR A 67 -11.87 9.73 9.96
N TYR A 68 -11.30 8.52 9.98
CA TYR A 68 -9.88 8.35 9.68
C TYR A 68 -9.58 8.51 8.18
N ASN A 69 -10.47 8.06 7.29
CA ASN A 69 -10.32 8.30 5.85
C ASN A 69 -10.39 9.80 5.50
N GLU A 70 -11.26 10.57 6.15
CA GLU A 70 -11.28 12.03 6.00
C GLU A 70 -10.00 12.68 6.54
N LEU A 71 -9.43 12.14 7.62
CA LEU A 71 -8.20 12.65 8.22
C LEU A 71 -7.01 12.55 7.27
N ASP A 72 -6.91 11.44 6.54
CA ASP A 72 -5.90 11.23 5.51
C ASP A 72 -5.98 12.29 4.40
N ASN A 73 -7.20 12.57 3.93
CA ASN A 73 -7.44 13.60 2.91
C ASN A 73 -7.15 15.05 3.38
N GLN A 74 -7.22 15.32 4.68
CA GLN A 74 -7.07 16.66 5.25
C GLN A 74 -5.62 17.00 5.61
N LEU A 75 -4.75 16.00 5.73
CA LEU A 75 -3.40 16.18 6.24
C LEU A 75 -2.41 15.92 5.10
N GLU A 76 -1.55 16.88 4.77
CA GLU A 76 -0.35 16.66 3.93
C GLU A 76 0.72 15.82 4.67
N LEU A 77 0.30 14.97 5.61
CA LEU A 77 1.16 14.16 6.46
C LEU A 77 1.49 12.82 5.80
N SER A 78 2.55 12.22 6.31
CA SER A 78 2.90 10.82 6.08
C SER A 78 2.01 9.90 6.94
N LEU A 79 0.72 9.88 6.63
CA LEU A 79 -0.32 9.06 7.26
C LEU A 79 -0.79 7.98 6.26
N GLU A 80 -1.10 6.79 6.78
CA GLU A 80 -1.75 5.72 6.04
C GLU A 80 -2.91 5.21 6.90
N VAL A 81 -4.09 5.08 6.32
CA VAL A 81 -5.22 4.41 6.96
C VAL A 81 -5.40 3.07 6.28
N LEU A 82 -5.36 2.00 7.07
CA LEU A 82 -5.55 0.64 6.60
C LEU A 82 -6.81 0.07 7.23
N ASP A 83 -7.72 -0.35 6.36
CA ASP A 83 -8.91 -1.10 6.74
C ASP A 83 -8.59 -2.60 6.95
N ASP A 84 -9.60 -3.42 7.19
CA ASP A 84 -9.43 -4.85 7.30
C ASP A 84 -8.85 -5.47 6.01
N PHE A 85 -8.04 -6.52 6.20
CA PHE A 85 -7.33 -7.23 5.14
C PHE A 85 -8.22 -7.62 3.95
N THR A 86 -9.48 -7.98 4.18
CA THR A 86 -10.35 -8.51 3.12
C THR A 86 -10.93 -7.39 2.27
N GLU A 87 -11.44 -6.31 2.86
CA GLU A 87 -11.97 -5.17 2.10
C GLU A 87 -10.85 -4.47 1.33
N GLU A 88 -9.71 -4.20 1.97
CA GLU A 88 -8.49 -3.68 1.34
C GLU A 88 -8.11 -4.50 0.08
N ALA A 89 -8.10 -5.84 0.22
CA ALA A 89 -7.77 -6.70 -0.90
C ALA A 89 -8.80 -6.65 -2.03
N LYS A 90 -10.07 -6.35 -1.76
CA LYS A 90 -11.10 -6.17 -2.80
C LYS A 90 -10.89 -4.87 -3.55
N GLU A 91 -10.53 -3.78 -2.87
CA GLU A 91 -10.24 -2.49 -3.50
C GLU A 91 -9.04 -2.60 -4.43
N VAL A 92 -7.92 -3.16 -3.94
CA VAL A 92 -6.75 -3.47 -4.76
C VAL A 92 -7.11 -4.39 -5.93
N TYR A 93 -7.97 -5.39 -5.70
CA TYR A 93 -8.43 -6.26 -6.79
C TYR A 93 -9.34 -5.53 -7.78
N GLY A 94 -10.08 -4.49 -7.38
CA GLY A 94 -10.89 -3.65 -8.27
C GLY A 94 -10.03 -3.01 -9.36
N GLU A 95 -8.94 -2.39 -8.94
CA GLU A 95 -8.05 -1.60 -9.80
C GLU A 95 -6.93 -2.44 -10.46
N ASN A 96 -6.33 -3.34 -9.69
CA ASN A 96 -5.17 -4.13 -10.06
C ASN A 96 -5.43 -5.65 -9.94
N LYS A 97 -6.45 -6.15 -10.66
CA LYS A 97 -6.88 -7.58 -10.71
C LYS A 97 -5.79 -8.63 -10.91
N TRP A 98 -4.64 -8.22 -11.43
CA TRP A 98 -3.46 -9.05 -11.69
C TRP A 98 -2.66 -9.33 -10.41
N LEU A 99 -2.82 -8.53 -9.36
CA LEU A 99 -2.18 -8.70 -8.07
C LEU A 99 -3.06 -9.55 -7.14
N ASN A 100 -2.44 -10.55 -6.52
CA ASN A 100 -2.97 -11.22 -5.35
C ASN A 100 -2.49 -10.46 -4.10
N TYR A 101 -3.30 -9.54 -3.59
CA TYR A 101 -3.04 -8.85 -2.33
C TYR A 101 -3.16 -9.85 -1.17
N ALA A 102 -2.02 -10.41 -0.77
CA ALA A 102 -1.96 -11.46 0.23
C ALA A 102 -1.53 -10.94 1.60
N LEU A 103 -1.83 -11.73 2.64
CA LEU A 103 -1.63 -11.35 4.03
C LEU A 103 -0.22 -10.83 4.36
N PRO A 104 0.89 -11.41 3.86
CA PRO A 104 2.21 -10.87 4.17
C PRO A 104 2.41 -9.43 3.71
N LEU A 105 1.84 -9.04 2.56
CA LEU A 105 1.93 -7.68 2.05
C LEU A 105 1.17 -6.70 2.95
N HIS A 106 -0.06 -7.07 3.32
CA HIS A 106 -0.87 -6.29 4.25
C HIS A 106 -0.19 -6.12 5.61
N ARG A 107 0.39 -7.19 6.16
CA ARG A 107 1.14 -7.14 7.42
C ARG A 107 2.38 -6.26 7.35
N CYS A 108 3.07 -6.20 6.20
CA CYS A 108 4.17 -5.26 6.01
C CYS A 108 3.69 -3.80 6.11
N ARG A 109 2.57 -3.47 5.45
CA ARG A 109 1.97 -2.13 5.50
C ARG A 109 1.52 -1.76 6.91
N GLU A 110 0.79 -2.66 7.59
CA GLU A 110 0.38 -2.48 9.00
C GLU A 110 1.57 -2.22 9.94
N MET A 111 2.75 -2.75 9.63
CA MET A 111 3.98 -2.58 10.41
C MET A 111 4.82 -1.36 9.99
N GLY A 112 4.27 -0.50 9.14
CA GLY A 112 4.88 0.76 8.71
C GLY A 112 5.86 0.66 7.55
N TYR A 113 5.81 -0.42 6.76
CA TYR A 113 6.52 -0.45 5.49
C TYR A 113 5.80 0.44 4.48
N TYR A 114 6.46 1.55 4.12
CA TYR A 114 5.90 2.52 3.20
C TYR A 114 6.59 2.51 1.84
N SER A 115 5.77 2.54 0.79
CA SER A 115 6.14 2.94 -0.57
C SER A 115 4.90 3.54 -1.22
N ARG A 116 5.06 4.66 -1.93
CA ARG A 116 4.00 5.30 -2.70
C ARG A 116 3.24 4.34 -3.64
N LEU A 117 3.90 3.27 -4.07
CA LEU A 117 3.25 2.28 -4.93
C LEU A 117 2.12 1.51 -4.23
N PHE A 118 2.15 1.37 -2.90
CA PHE A 118 1.07 0.72 -2.16
C PHE A 118 -0.19 1.59 -2.09
N ASP A 119 -0.02 2.90 -1.87
CA ASP A 119 -1.12 3.89 -1.92
C ASP A 119 -1.81 3.91 -3.29
N LEU A 120 -1.08 3.58 -4.36
CA LEU A 120 -1.64 3.58 -5.71
C LEU A 120 -2.38 2.28 -6.07
N LEU A 121 -2.30 1.22 -5.25
CA LEU A 121 -2.81 -0.10 -5.61
C LEU A 121 -4.33 -0.20 -5.63
N ASP A 122 -5.00 0.52 -4.73
CA ASP A 122 -6.44 0.59 -4.51
C ASP A 122 -7.05 1.84 -5.16
N GLU A 123 -6.27 2.91 -5.39
CA GLU A 123 -6.74 4.13 -6.05
C GLU A 123 -6.94 3.97 -7.57
N ARG A 124 -6.01 3.32 -8.26
CA ARG A 124 -6.03 3.24 -9.74
C ARG A 124 -5.19 2.10 -10.30
N PRO A 125 -5.33 1.78 -11.60
CA PRO A 125 -4.40 0.89 -12.26
C PRO A 125 -3.01 1.53 -12.28
N LEU A 126 -1.99 0.75 -11.91
CA LEU A 126 -0.60 1.16 -12.05
C LEU A 126 -0.24 1.37 -13.53
N THR A 127 0.72 2.24 -13.81
CA THR A 127 1.38 2.34 -15.13
C THR A 127 2.34 1.18 -15.35
N VAL A 128 2.83 0.98 -16.58
CA VAL A 128 3.76 -0.11 -16.90
C VAL A 128 5.06 -0.01 -16.10
N ASP A 129 5.57 1.21 -15.92
CA ASP A 129 6.81 1.45 -15.15
C ASP A 129 6.57 1.22 -13.65
N GLU A 130 5.43 1.70 -13.11
CA GLU A 130 5.03 1.43 -11.72
C GLU A 130 4.81 -0.05 -11.44
N VAL A 131 4.31 -0.82 -12.43
CA VAL A 131 4.22 -2.29 -12.33
C VAL A 131 5.62 -2.89 -12.18
N GLN A 132 6.60 -2.45 -12.98
CA GLN A 132 7.97 -2.95 -12.88
C GLN A 132 8.56 -2.63 -11.51
N ASP A 133 8.43 -1.39 -11.04
CA ASP A 133 8.92 -0.96 -9.73
C ASP A 133 8.22 -1.73 -8.59
N PHE A 134 6.91 -1.97 -8.70
CA PHE A 134 6.17 -2.75 -7.71
C PHE A 134 6.65 -4.21 -7.67
N LEU A 135 6.83 -4.83 -8.83
CA LEU A 135 7.34 -6.20 -8.92
C LEU A 135 8.78 -6.31 -8.42
N ARG A 136 9.59 -5.25 -8.58
CA ARG A 136 10.91 -5.17 -7.96
C ARG A 136 10.83 -5.20 -6.43
N LEU A 137 9.90 -4.46 -5.83
CA LEU A 137 9.69 -4.49 -4.38
C LEU A 137 9.25 -5.88 -3.89
N LEU A 138 8.43 -6.57 -4.68
CA LEU A 138 7.83 -7.85 -4.30
C LEU A 138 8.73 -9.07 -4.58
N LEU A 139 9.44 -9.08 -5.70
CA LEU A 139 10.19 -10.23 -6.23
C LEU A 139 11.71 -9.99 -6.33
N GLY A 140 12.17 -8.76 -6.08
CA GLY A 140 13.57 -8.37 -6.08
C GLY A 140 14.07 -7.75 -7.40
N ASP A 141 15.35 -7.37 -7.41
CA ASP A 141 15.96 -6.52 -8.44
C ASP A 141 16.04 -7.15 -9.84
N ALA A 142 15.95 -8.49 -9.97
CA ALA A 142 16.06 -9.18 -11.26
C ALA A 142 14.98 -8.77 -12.28
N VAL A 143 13.86 -8.19 -11.82
CA VAL A 143 12.82 -7.66 -12.70
C VAL A 143 13.29 -6.41 -13.46
N MET A 144 14.28 -5.69 -12.94
CA MET A 144 14.81 -4.46 -13.54
C MET A 144 15.72 -4.70 -14.74
N ASP A 145 16.20 -5.93 -14.95
CA ASP A 145 17.06 -6.29 -16.07
C ASP A 145 16.33 -6.27 -17.43
N TYR A 146 15.00 -6.19 -17.41
CA TYR A 146 14.14 -6.22 -18.59
C TYR A 146 13.20 -5.01 -18.62
N ASP A 147 13.39 -4.10 -19.58
CA ASP A 147 12.44 -3.00 -19.82
C ASP A 147 11.12 -3.56 -20.39
N PRO A 148 9.97 -3.46 -19.68
CA PRO A 148 8.69 -3.95 -20.18
C PRO A 148 8.21 -3.22 -21.43
N GLN A 149 8.64 -1.98 -21.70
CA GLN A 149 8.26 -1.25 -22.90
C GLN A 149 9.01 -1.76 -24.14
N GLY A 150 10.31 -2.05 -24.00
CA GLY A 150 11.17 -2.57 -25.07
C GLY A 150 11.15 -4.10 -25.24
N ASP A 151 11.12 -4.85 -24.14
CA ASP A 151 11.17 -6.32 -24.09
C ASP A 151 10.11 -6.90 -23.15
N TRP A 152 8.84 -6.74 -23.53
CA TRP A 152 7.72 -7.34 -22.81
C TRP A 152 7.86 -8.86 -22.61
N LYS A 153 8.45 -9.57 -23.57
CA LYS A 153 8.56 -11.04 -23.52
C LYS A 153 9.62 -11.46 -22.50
N GLY A 154 10.80 -10.85 -22.50
CA GLY A 154 11.83 -11.08 -21.50
C GLY A 154 11.34 -10.74 -20.10
N PHE A 155 10.66 -9.59 -19.97
CA PHE A 155 10.01 -9.17 -18.72
C PHE A 155 9.04 -10.23 -18.18
N THR A 156 8.04 -10.67 -18.95
CA THR A 156 7.07 -11.66 -18.43
C THR A 156 7.68 -13.04 -18.18
N GLN A 157 8.72 -13.43 -18.94
CA GLN A 157 9.48 -14.65 -18.69
C GLN A 157 10.25 -14.57 -17.36
N CYS A 158 10.92 -13.45 -17.08
CA CYS A 158 11.61 -13.21 -15.81
C CYS A 158 10.64 -13.29 -14.64
N VAL A 159 9.54 -12.53 -14.70
CA VAL A 159 8.51 -12.52 -13.64
C VAL A 159 7.94 -13.93 -13.41
N SER A 160 7.62 -14.68 -14.48
CA SER A 160 7.14 -16.06 -14.36
C SER A 160 8.17 -16.99 -13.70
N ALA A 161 9.45 -16.83 -14.02
CA ALA A 161 10.52 -17.65 -13.44
C ALA A 161 10.77 -17.33 -11.95
N LEU A 162 10.59 -16.08 -11.53
CA LEU A 162 10.65 -15.67 -10.12
C LEU A 162 9.45 -16.24 -9.36
N LEU A 163 8.23 -16.07 -9.88
CA LEU A 163 7.01 -16.60 -9.25
C LEU A 163 7.00 -18.12 -9.10
N ALA A 164 7.67 -18.86 -9.99
CA ALA A 164 7.79 -20.30 -9.89
C ALA A 164 8.61 -20.77 -8.67
N LYS A 165 9.41 -19.88 -8.07
CA LYS A 165 10.19 -20.14 -6.86
C LYS A 165 9.42 -19.78 -5.58
N GLU A 166 8.34 -19.02 -5.70
CA GLU A 166 7.54 -18.54 -4.59
C GLU A 166 6.43 -19.53 -4.22
N GLU A 167 6.09 -19.57 -2.93
CA GLU A 167 4.91 -20.30 -2.47
C GLU A 167 3.63 -19.55 -2.84
N LYS A 168 2.58 -20.30 -3.18
CA LYS A 168 1.26 -19.73 -3.42
C LYS A 168 0.69 -19.15 -2.13
N GLN A 169 0.08 -17.98 -2.24
CA GLN A 169 -0.53 -17.28 -1.14
C GLN A 169 -2.05 -17.39 -1.17
N TRP A 170 -2.68 -17.32 -0.01
CA TRP A 170 -4.14 -17.21 0.07
C TRP A 170 -4.60 -15.90 -0.53
N ASN A 171 -5.48 -15.98 -1.54
CA ASN A 171 -6.15 -14.83 -2.13
C ASN A 171 -7.50 -14.62 -1.43
N PRO A 172 -7.68 -13.53 -0.67
CA PRO A 172 -8.90 -13.31 0.12
C PRO A 172 -10.15 -13.08 -0.73
N VAL A 173 -9.98 -12.49 -1.93
CA VAL A 173 -11.10 -12.18 -2.85
C VAL A 173 -11.66 -13.44 -3.52
N THR A 174 -10.79 -14.30 -4.04
CA THR A 174 -11.17 -15.53 -4.77
C THR A 174 -11.26 -16.76 -3.87
N LYS A 175 -10.81 -16.65 -2.60
CA LYS A 175 -10.81 -17.69 -1.57
C LYS A 175 -10.06 -18.97 -2.00
N LYS A 176 -8.88 -18.79 -2.62
CA LYS A 176 -8.04 -19.87 -3.14
C LYS A 176 -6.55 -19.55 -2.97
N LEU A 177 -5.72 -20.59 -2.92
CA LEU A 177 -4.27 -20.42 -3.05
C LEU A 177 -3.91 -20.05 -4.49
N ALA A 178 -3.26 -18.90 -4.66
CA ALA A 178 -2.89 -18.32 -5.94
C ALA A 178 -1.44 -17.78 -5.90
N PRO A 179 -0.74 -17.67 -7.04
CA PRO A 179 0.52 -16.95 -7.07
C PRO A 179 0.32 -15.48 -6.68
N TRP A 180 1.41 -14.78 -6.35
CA TRP A 180 1.39 -13.35 -6.12
C TRP A 180 0.83 -12.55 -7.31
N ILE A 181 1.18 -12.97 -8.53
CA ILE A 181 0.76 -12.29 -9.76
C ILE A 181 0.02 -13.27 -10.69
N ASP A 182 -1.17 -12.88 -11.13
CA ASP A 182 -1.88 -13.54 -12.23
C ASP A 182 -1.33 -13.04 -13.57
N MET A 183 -0.38 -13.80 -14.14
CA MET A 183 0.29 -13.47 -15.39
C MET A 183 -0.68 -13.26 -16.56
N ARG A 184 -1.83 -13.96 -16.58
CA ARG A 184 -2.80 -13.80 -17.67
C ARG A 184 -3.45 -12.43 -17.61
N LYS A 185 -3.86 -12.00 -16.41
CA LYS A 185 -4.46 -10.68 -16.20
C LYS A 185 -3.45 -9.56 -16.37
N LEU A 186 -2.20 -9.76 -15.91
CA LEU A 186 -1.12 -8.82 -16.12
C LEU A 186 -0.90 -8.56 -17.62
N GLU A 187 -0.75 -9.63 -18.41
CA GLU A 187 -0.61 -9.51 -19.86
C GLU A 187 -1.83 -8.89 -20.52
N GLN A 188 -3.04 -9.28 -20.10
CA GLN A 188 -4.27 -8.71 -20.66
C GLN A 188 -4.34 -7.20 -20.47
N LYS A 189 -3.87 -6.68 -19.33
CA LYS A 189 -3.93 -5.26 -18.98
C LYS A 189 -2.81 -4.45 -19.62
N TYR A 190 -1.57 -4.96 -19.61
CA TYR A 190 -0.38 -4.15 -19.87
C TYR A 190 0.40 -4.49 -21.14
N LYS A 191 0.13 -5.64 -21.76
CA LYS A 191 0.86 -6.04 -22.97
C LYS A 191 0.73 -4.95 -24.04
N PRO A 192 1.85 -4.40 -24.55
CA PRO A 192 1.81 -3.39 -25.58
C PRO A 192 1.02 -3.89 -26.80
N LYS A 193 -0.04 -3.16 -27.17
CA LYS A 193 -0.75 -3.44 -28.42
C LYS A 193 0.18 -3.07 -29.56
N ARG A 194 0.49 -4.03 -30.44
CA ARG A 194 1.23 -3.74 -31.67
C ARG A 194 0.50 -2.62 -32.42
N ARG A 195 1.10 -1.44 -32.50
CA ARG A 195 0.68 -0.40 -33.45
C ARG A 195 1.00 -0.94 -34.84
N TRP A 196 -0.05 -1.26 -35.59
CA TRP A 196 0.05 -1.50 -37.02
C TRP A 196 0.39 -0.14 -37.67
N PHE A 197 1.67 0.12 -37.91
CA PHE A 197 2.05 1.14 -38.88
C PHE A 197 1.84 0.49 -40.25
N GLY A 198 0.67 0.75 -40.84
CA GLY A 198 0.43 0.46 -42.25
C GLY A 198 1.52 1.13 -43.08
N LYS A 199 2.01 0.37 -44.06
CA LYS A 199 3.12 0.67 -44.98
C LYS A 199 3.11 2.09 -45.53
#